data_AF-A0A1Q9R5K2-F1
#
_entry.id   AF-A0A1Q9R5K2-F1
#
_cell.length_a   1.000
_cell.length_b   1.000
_cell.length_c   1.000
_cell.angle_alpha   90.00
_cell.angle_beta   90.00
_cell.angle_gamma   90.00
#
_symmetry.space_group_name_H-M   'P 1'
#
loop_
_entity.id
_entity.type
_entity.pdbx_description
1 polymer ?
#
loop_
_entity_poly.entity_id
_entity_poly.type
_entity_poly.pdbx_seq_one_letter_code
_entity_poly.pdbx_strand_id
1 'polypeptide(L)'
;MTITINKIDSLWFLLISTFVPLLVIIYGDYLYAGLWYYLVIPLAAWLVAVFFYSGSGFLSGLAIALALEYLLFWQMNWRADHQEGLLGLVHLFSVPGVLLGVIYAARLLKRKPPKSWLAVLLISCASVLAGFTLMQIFFFVFSYLQAGFWLLVFRLVG
;
A
#
# COMPACT_ATOMS: atom_id res chain seq x y z
N MET A 1 26.59 2.70 5.94
CA MET A 1 25.75 2.89 4.73
C MET A 1 25.27 4.33 4.74
N THR A 2 25.73 5.17 3.81
CA THR A 2 25.32 6.57 3.70
C THR A 2 23.97 6.63 3.01
N ILE A 3 22.95 7.17 3.68
CA ILE A 3 21.62 7.37 3.10
C ILE A 3 21.70 8.58 2.16
N THR A 4 21.50 8.36 0.87
CA THR A 4 21.40 9.42 -0.13
C THR A 4 19.94 9.65 -0.45
N ILE A 5 19.44 10.87 -0.24
CA ILE A 5 18.02 11.20 -0.49
C ILE A 5 17.95 12.00 -1.80
N ASN A 6 17.22 11.48 -2.78
CA ASN A 6 16.87 12.25 -3.97
C ASN A 6 15.77 13.25 -3.61
N LYS A 7 16.14 14.53 -3.54
CA LYS A 7 15.23 15.62 -3.13
C LYS A 7 14.05 15.79 -4.07
N ILE A 8 14.26 15.66 -5.38
CA ILE A 8 13.19 15.82 -6.38
C ILE A 8 12.20 14.67 -6.27
N ASP A 9 12.68 13.43 -6.18
CA ASP A 9 11.80 12.26 -6.04
C ASP A 9 11.05 12.26 -4.69
N SER A 10 11.68 12.77 -3.63
CA SER A 10 11.01 12.97 -2.33
C SER A 10 9.94 14.05 -2.38
N LEU A 11 10.16 15.14 -3.13
CA LEU A 11 9.13 16.17 -3.34
C LEU A 11 7.93 15.58 -4.09
N TRP A 12 8.19 14.83 -5.17
CA TRP A 12 7.12 14.15 -5.92
C TRP A 12 6.37 13.15 -5.06
N PHE A 13 7.06 12.36 -4.23
CA PHE A 13 6.45 11.48 -3.25
C PHE A 13 5.46 12.25 -2.37
N LEU A 14 5.91 13.35 -1.74
CA LEU A 14 5.06 14.16 -0.86
C LEU A 14 3.83 14.69 -1.60
N LEU A 15 4.01 15.28 -2.79
CA LEU A 15 2.90 15.80 -3.59
C LEU A 15 1.87 14.72 -3.93
N ILE A 16 2.33 13.55 -4.39
CA ILE A 16 1.45 12.44 -4.74
C ILE A 16 0.75 11.87 -3.48
N SER A 17 1.48 11.69 -2.38
CA SER A 17 0.92 11.17 -1.13
C SER A 17 -0.09 12.12 -0.48
N THR A 18 -0.02 13.43 -0.74
CA THR A 18 -1.05 14.37 -0.27
C THR A 18 -2.37 14.29 -1.04
N PHE A 19 -2.40 13.64 -2.21
CA PHE A 19 -3.60 13.56 -3.04
C PHE A 19 -4.78 12.88 -2.30
N VAL A 20 -4.55 11.73 -1.67
CA VAL A 20 -5.60 10.99 -0.96
C VAL A 20 -6.10 11.73 0.29
N PRO A 21 -5.25 12.24 1.20
CA PRO A 21 -5.70 13.09 2.30
C PRO A 21 -6.58 14.27 1.87
N LEU A 22 -6.25 14.92 0.74
CA LEU A 22 -7.07 16.01 0.22
C LEU A 22 -8.46 15.53 -0.21
N LEU A 23 -8.55 14.38 -0.88
CA LEU A 23 -9.84 13.79 -1.23
C LEU A 23 -10.66 13.42 0.01
N VAL A 24 -10.03 12.88 1.05
CA VAL A 24 -10.67 12.56 2.33
C VAL A 24 -11.23 13.81 3.00
N ILE A 25 -10.52 14.94 2.94
CA ILE A 25 -11.00 16.23 3.47
C ILE A 25 -12.20 16.75 2.68
N ILE A 26 -12.19 16.63 1.35
CA ILE A 26 -13.23 17.18 0.47
C ILE A 26 -14.51 16.33 0.52
N TYR A 27 -14.35 15.01 0.45
CA TYR A 27 -15.45 14.09 0.23
C TYR A 27 -15.85 13.31 1.49
N GLY A 28 -14.95 13.19 2.46
CA GLY A 28 -15.16 12.43 3.69
C GLY A 28 -14.26 11.20 3.79
N ASP A 29 -14.13 10.70 5.02
CA ASP A 29 -13.38 9.49 5.34
C ASP A 29 -14.26 8.24 5.21
N TYR A 30 -14.22 7.62 4.04
CA TYR A 30 -14.92 6.36 3.77
C TYR A 30 -14.11 5.13 4.18
N LEU A 31 -12.93 5.24 4.79
CA LEU A 31 -12.29 4.10 5.45
C LEU A 31 -12.50 4.10 6.97
N TYR A 32 -13.10 5.18 7.50
CA TYR A 32 -13.28 5.40 8.94
C TYR A 32 -11.99 5.20 9.75
N ALA A 33 -10.84 5.51 9.13
CA ALA A 33 -9.52 5.29 9.70
C ALA A 33 -8.94 6.54 10.38
N GLY A 34 -9.53 7.71 10.10
CA GLY A 34 -9.04 9.03 10.51
C GLY A 34 -7.94 9.55 9.60
N LEU A 35 -7.81 10.88 9.53
CA LEU A 35 -6.84 11.56 8.65
C LEU A 35 -5.38 11.12 8.92
N TRP A 36 -5.05 10.79 10.17
CA TRP A 36 -3.72 10.33 10.57
C TRP A 36 -3.27 9.08 9.78
N TYR A 37 -4.21 8.20 9.41
CA TYR A 37 -3.90 6.96 8.71
C TYR A 37 -3.28 7.23 7.34
N TYR A 38 -3.85 8.20 6.61
CA TYR A 38 -3.40 8.62 5.29
C TYR A 38 -2.07 9.40 5.31
N LEU A 39 -1.60 9.80 6.48
CA LEU A 39 -0.32 10.51 6.67
C LEU A 39 0.78 9.56 7.18
N VAL A 40 0.44 8.71 8.15
CA VAL A 40 1.40 7.80 8.80
C VAL A 40 1.87 6.71 7.84
N ILE A 41 0.98 6.13 7.03
CA ILE A 41 1.36 5.04 6.12
C ILE A 41 2.35 5.52 5.04
N PRO A 42 2.11 6.62 4.31
CA PRO A 42 3.12 7.16 3.39
C PRO A 42 4.41 7.57 4.10
N LEU A 43 4.34 8.17 5.30
CA LEU A 43 5.54 8.53 6.06
C LEU A 43 6.39 7.30 6.40
N ALA A 44 5.76 6.23 6.90
CA ALA A 44 6.43 4.97 7.21
C ALA A 44 7.03 4.34 5.94
N ALA A 45 6.28 4.34 4.83
CA ALA A 45 6.74 3.81 3.56
C ALA A 45 7.95 4.60 3.01
N TRP A 46 7.93 5.93 3.13
CA TRP A 46 9.07 6.78 2.77
C TRP A 46 10.30 6.44 3.61
N LEU A 47 10.15 6.37 4.93
CA LEU A 47 11.25 6.02 5.85
C LEU A 47 11.88 4.69 5.47
N VAL A 48 11.07 3.65 5.25
CA VAL A 48 11.53 2.34 4.79
C VAL A 48 12.24 2.46 3.43
N ALA A 49 11.61 3.10 2.46
CA ALA A 49 12.11 3.18 1.09
C ALA A 49 13.50 3.84 0.99
N VAL A 50 13.74 4.93 1.72
CA VAL A 50 15.03 5.65 1.68
C VAL A 50 16.20 4.80 2.22
N PHE A 51 15.94 3.82 3.09
CA PHE A 51 16.96 2.85 3.50
C PHE A 51 17.27 1.82 2.42
N PHE A 52 16.27 1.45 1.60
CA PHE A 52 16.43 0.37 0.64
C PHE A 52 16.88 0.84 -0.75
N TYR A 53 16.47 2.02 -1.23
CA TYR A 53 16.85 2.50 -2.56
C TYR A 53 16.66 4.02 -2.71
N SER A 54 17.55 4.68 -3.48
CA SER A 54 17.57 6.14 -3.64
C SER A 54 17.56 6.63 -5.09
N GLY A 55 17.32 5.75 -6.07
CA GLY A 55 17.25 6.13 -7.48
C GLY A 55 15.99 6.93 -7.81
N SER A 56 16.11 7.87 -8.76
CA SER A 56 15.02 8.74 -9.19
C SER A 56 13.82 7.95 -9.71
N GLY A 57 12.62 8.32 -9.28
CA GLY A 57 11.34 7.72 -9.66
C GLY A 57 10.86 6.62 -8.71
N PHE A 58 11.73 6.11 -7.82
CA PHE A 58 11.38 5.01 -6.92
C PHE A 58 10.31 5.41 -5.91
N LEU A 59 10.52 6.55 -5.23
CA LEU A 59 9.56 7.07 -4.27
C LEU A 59 8.28 7.49 -4.98
N SER A 60 8.37 8.18 -6.11
CA SER A 60 7.19 8.54 -6.91
C SER A 60 6.34 7.31 -7.26
N GLY A 61 6.96 6.19 -7.68
CA GLY A 61 6.25 4.95 -7.99
C GLY A 61 5.57 4.32 -6.76
N LEU A 62 6.24 4.34 -5.61
CA LEU A 62 5.68 3.91 -4.34
C LEU A 62 4.47 4.77 -3.92
N ALA A 63 4.57 6.09 -4.04
CA ALA A 63 3.48 7.01 -3.69
C ALA A 63 2.25 6.78 -4.59
N ILE A 64 2.45 6.55 -5.89
CA ILE A 64 1.36 6.21 -6.82
C ILE A 64 0.69 4.90 -6.42
N ALA A 65 1.46 3.85 -6.11
CA ALA A 65 0.91 2.57 -5.69
C ALA A 65 0.05 2.71 -4.42
N LEU A 66 0.58 3.38 -3.39
CA LEU A 66 -0.17 3.65 -2.15
C LEU A 66 -1.45 4.45 -2.44
N ALA A 67 -1.37 5.49 -3.27
CA ALA A 67 -2.54 6.28 -3.62
C ALA A 67 -3.61 5.44 -4.34
N LEU A 68 -3.21 4.57 -5.27
CA LEU A 68 -4.13 3.66 -5.96
C LEU A 68 -4.79 2.67 -5.00
N GLU A 69 -4.03 2.06 -4.10
CA GLU A 69 -4.56 1.13 -3.08
C GLU A 69 -5.60 1.81 -2.19
N TYR A 70 -5.28 3.01 -1.70
CA TYR A 70 -6.21 3.83 -0.94
C TYR A 70 -7.49 4.13 -1.71
N LEU A 71 -7.36 4.59 -2.96
CA LEU A 71 -8.50 4.96 -3.78
C LEU A 71 -9.41 3.76 -4.07
N LEU A 72 -8.83 2.58 -4.31
CA LEU A 72 -9.59 1.35 -4.52
C LEU A 72 -10.42 1.01 -3.28
N PHE A 73 -9.79 1.00 -2.10
CA PHE A 73 -10.49 0.70 -0.84
C PHE A 73 -11.54 1.74 -0.51
N TRP A 74 -11.21 3.02 -0.68
CA TRP A 74 -12.13 4.14 -0.47
C TRP A 74 -13.34 4.05 -1.41
N GLN A 75 -13.12 3.75 -2.69
CA GLN A 75 -14.18 3.57 -3.69
C GLN A 75 -15.05 2.33 -3.41
N MET A 76 -14.45 1.23 -2.94
CA MET A 76 -15.20 0.02 -2.56
C MET A 76 -16.18 0.32 -1.43
N ASN A 77 -15.73 1.00 -0.36
CA ASN A 77 -16.63 1.33 0.75
C ASN A 77 -17.64 2.42 0.38
N TRP A 78 -17.23 3.43 -0.40
CA TRP A 78 -18.14 4.48 -0.89
C TRP A 78 -19.38 3.89 -1.57
N ARG A 79 -19.16 2.86 -2.41
CA ARG A 79 -20.20 2.24 -3.23
C ARG A 79 -20.91 1.07 -2.54
N ALA A 80 -20.53 0.72 -1.32
CA ALA A 80 -21.17 -0.37 -0.59
C ALA A 80 -22.57 0.04 -0.11
N ASP A 81 -23.52 -0.89 -0.15
CA ASP A 81 -24.87 -0.67 0.40
C ASP A 81 -24.83 -0.34 1.89
N HIS A 82 -23.86 -0.91 2.59
CA HIS A 82 -23.55 -0.64 4.00
C HIS A 82 -22.08 -0.28 4.10
N GLN A 83 -21.78 0.92 4.57
CA GLN A 83 -20.41 1.40 4.73
C GLN A 83 -19.82 0.83 6.01
N GLU A 84 -18.66 0.18 5.92
CA GLU A 84 -18.05 -0.54 7.03
C GLU A 84 -16.69 0.04 7.41
N GLY A 85 -16.45 0.25 8.71
CA GLY A 85 -15.13 0.68 9.22
C GLY A 85 -14.06 -0.42 9.18
N LEU A 86 -14.46 -1.68 9.02
CA LEU A 86 -13.54 -2.83 8.97
C LEU A 86 -12.65 -2.82 7.72
N LEU A 87 -13.07 -2.16 6.64
CA LEU A 87 -12.30 -2.14 5.40
C LEU A 87 -10.95 -1.43 5.57
N GLY A 88 -10.85 -0.41 6.43
CA GLY A 88 -9.59 0.23 6.78
C GLY A 88 -8.61 -0.73 7.50
N LEU A 89 -9.13 -1.64 8.34
CA LEU A 89 -8.31 -2.67 8.98
C LEU A 89 -7.83 -3.72 7.97
N VAL A 90 -8.69 -4.12 7.04
CA VAL A 90 -8.31 -5.02 5.94
C VAL A 90 -7.19 -4.40 5.10
N HIS A 91 -7.26 -3.09 4.81
CA HIS A 91 -6.17 -2.37 4.14
C HIS A 91 -4.87 -2.39 4.95
N LEU A 92 -4.94 -2.19 6.26
CA LEU A 92 -3.77 -2.22 7.15
C LEU A 92 -3.07 -3.59 7.15
N PHE A 93 -3.81 -4.70 7.04
CA PHE A 93 -3.23 -6.04 6.93
C PHE A 93 -2.41 -6.26 5.65
N SER A 94 -2.50 -5.38 4.65
CA SER A 94 -1.63 -5.41 3.47
C SER A 94 -0.29 -4.72 3.63
N VAL A 95 -0.06 -3.95 4.70
CA VAL A 95 1.20 -3.23 4.91
C VAL A 95 2.44 -4.14 4.87
N PRO A 96 2.42 -5.37 5.42
CA PRO A 96 3.54 -6.30 5.25
C PRO A 96 3.80 -6.66 3.77
N GLY A 97 2.75 -6.77 2.97
CA GLY A 97 2.86 -7.00 1.52
C GLY A 97 3.52 -5.83 0.79
N VAL A 98 3.12 -4.60 1.11
CA VAL A 98 3.75 -3.37 0.62
C VAL A 98 5.24 -3.35 0.98
N LEU A 99 5.59 -3.66 2.24
CA LEU A 99 6.98 -3.72 2.68
C LEU A 99 7.80 -4.73 1.87
N LEU A 100 7.26 -5.93 1.64
CA LEU A 100 7.91 -6.94 0.81
C LEU A 100 8.07 -6.47 -0.65
N GLY A 101 7.06 -5.80 -1.19
CA GLY A 101 7.09 -5.18 -2.52
C GLY A 101 8.19 -4.13 -2.66
N VAL A 102 8.31 -3.22 -1.69
CA VAL A 102 9.39 -2.20 -1.63
C VAL A 102 10.76 -2.86 -1.59
N ILE A 103 10.96 -3.84 -0.70
CA ILE A 103 12.24 -4.54 -0.56
C ILE A 103 12.59 -5.29 -1.85
N TYR A 104 11.61 -5.96 -2.47
CA TYR A 104 11.79 -6.67 -3.72
C TYR A 104 12.19 -5.71 -4.86
N ALA A 105 11.45 -4.62 -5.04
CA ALA A 105 11.73 -3.60 -6.05
C ALA A 105 13.14 -3.03 -5.88
N ALA A 106 13.50 -2.64 -4.64
CA ALA A 106 14.81 -2.11 -4.33
C ALA A 106 15.94 -3.10 -4.65
N ARG A 107 15.76 -4.38 -4.31
CA ARG A 107 16.74 -5.44 -4.64
C ARG A 107 16.86 -5.64 -6.15
N LEU A 108 15.74 -5.66 -6.87
CA LEU A 108 15.72 -5.82 -8.32
C LEU A 108 16.44 -4.67 -9.02
N LEU A 109 16.13 -3.42 -8.63
CA LEU A 109 16.71 -2.21 -9.21
C LEU A 109 18.20 -2.04 -8.87
N LYS A 110 18.65 -2.47 -7.69
CA LYS A 110 20.09 -2.53 -7.36
C LYS A 110 20.86 -3.52 -8.23
N ARG A 111 20.25 -4.66 -8.55
CA ARG A 111 20.88 -5.70 -9.39
C ARG A 111 20.91 -5.31 -10.87
N LYS A 112 19.87 -4.66 -11.35
CA LYS A 112 19.71 -4.26 -12.76
C LYS A 112 19.22 -2.81 -12.84
N PRO A 113 20.10 -1.82 -12.58
CA PRO A 113 19.71 -0.42 -12.55
C PRO A 113 19.24 0.04 -13.95
N PRO A 114 17.97 0.43 -14.10
CA PRO A 114 17.48 0.97 -15.35
C PRO A 114 18.12 2.34 -15.63
N LYS A 115 18.32 2.69 -16.90
CA LYS A 115 18.78 4.04 -17.28
C LYS A 115 17.65 5.09 -17.19
N SER A 116 16.39 4.67 -17.25
CA SER A 116 15.23 5.55 -17.28
C SER A 116 14.55 5.63 -15.90
N TRP A 117 14.31 6.87 -15.43
CA TRP A 117 13.55 7.12 -14.20
C TRP A 117 12.12 6.58 -14.28
N LEU A 118 11.51 6.59 -15.47
CA LEU A 118 10.17 6.04 -15.69
C LEU A 118 10.13 4.53 -15.46
N ALA A 119 11.19 3.81 -15.88
CA ALA A 119 11.28 2.37 -15.63
C ALA A 119 11.42 2.07 -14.13
N VAL A 120 12.20 2.87 -13.39
CA VAL A 120 12.31 2.78 -11.93
C VAL A 120 10.94 3.00 -11.27
N LEU A 121 10.21 4.02 -11.70
CA LEU A 121 8.87 4.34 -11.22
C LEU A 121 7.89 3.18 -11.44
N LEU A 122 7.82 2.67 -12.68
CA LEU A 122 6.89 1.59 -13.02
C LEU A 122 7.22 0.29 -12.27
N ILE A 123 8.50 -0.05 -12.14
CA ILE A 123 8.92 -1.25 -11.38
C ILE A 123 8.58 -1.10 -9.90
N SER A 124 8.86 0.07 -9.30
CA SER A 124 8.53 0.36 -7.91
C SER A 124 7.02 0.23 -7.67
N CYS A 125 6.23 0.92 -8.49
CA CYS A 125 4.77 0.91 -8.41
C CYS A 125 4.20 -0.52 -8.55
N ALA A 126 4.58 -1.23 -9.61
CA ALA A 126 4.08 -2.57 -9.88
C ALA A 126 4.46 -3.57 -8.77
N SER A 127 5.67 -3.46 -8.22
CA SER A 127 6.12 -4.37 -7.16
C SER A 127 5.36 -4.14 -5.85
N VAL A 128 5.04 -2.88 -5.52
CA VAL A 128 4.25 -2.53 -4.34
C VAL A 128 2.82 -3.03 -4.49
N LEU A 129 2.16 -2.72 -5.63
CA LEU A 129 0.81 -3.20 -5.93
C LEU A 129 0.73 -4.73 -5.91
N ALA A 130 1.74 -5.41 -6.46
CA ALA A 130 1.81 -6.88 -6.42
C ALA A 130 1.95 -7.39 -4.98
N GLY A 131 2.84 -6.79 -4.18
CA GLY A 131 3.02 -7.15 -2.77
C GLY A 131 1.74 -6.97 -1.94
N PHE A 132 1.07 -5.82 -2.12
CA PHE A 132 -0.23 -5.54 -1.52
C PHE A 132 -1.29 -6.57 -1.93
N THR A 133 -1.41 -6.85 -3.23
CA THR A 133 -2.42 -7.77 -3.78
C THR A 133 -2.19 -9.19 -3.29
N LEU A 134 -0.94 -9.66 -3.26
CA LEU A 134 -0.61 -10.98 -2.73
C LEU A 134 -0.98 -11.12 -1.26
N MET A 135 -0.78 -10.06 -0.46
CA MET A 135 -1.17 -10.07 0.95
C MET A 135 -2.69 -10.06 1.13
N GLN A 136 -3.43 -9.31 0.30
CA GLN A 136 -4.90 -9.37 0.28
C GLN A 136 -5.41 -10.76 -0.09
N ILE A 137 -4.85 -11.40 -1.12
CA ILE A 137 -5.22 -12.77 -1.52
C ILE A 137 -4.94 -13.74 -0.37
N PHE A 138 -3.77 -13.65 0.25
CA PHE A 138 -3.41 -14.49 1.39
C PHE A 138 -4.41 -14.32 2.54
N PHE A 139 -4.74 -13.07 2.91
CA PHE A 139 -5.68 -12.77 3.98
C PHE A 139 -7.10 -13.29 3.66
N PHE A 140 -7.56 -13.10 2.42
CA PHE A 140 -8.86 -13.58 1.97
C PHE A 140 -8.96 -15.12 2.00
N VAL A 141 -7.94 -15.82 1.52
CA VAL A 141 -7.92 -17.29 1.57
C VAL A 141 -7.86 -17.78 3.01
N PHE A 142 -7.04 -17.15 3.86
CA PHE A 142 -6.94 -17.49 5.27
C PHE A 142 -8.27 -17.32 6.01
N SER A 143 -8.95 -16.19 5.81
CA SER A 143 -10.25 -15.90 6.45
C SER A 143 -11.34 -16.87 5.98
N TYR A 144 -11.36 -17.21 4.69
CA TYR A 144 -12.30 -18.19 4.14
C TYR A 144 -12.11 -19.59 4.75
N LEU A 145 -10.86 -20.06 4.86
CA LEU A 145 -10.53 -21.36 5.47
C LEU A 145 -10.91 -21.41 6.95
N GLN A 146 -10.65 -20.33 7.69
CA GLN A 146 -11.03 -20.23 9.10
C GLN A 146 -12.55 -20.30 9.27
N ALA A 147 -13.32 -19.57 8.46
CA ALA A 147 -14.78 -19.60 8.52
C ALA A 147 -15.35 -21.00 8.23
N GLY A 148 -14.82 -21.68 7.20
CA GLY A 148 -15.21 -23.04 6.87
C GLY A 148 -14.91 -24.05 7.99
N PHE A 149 -13.76 -23.92 8.65
CA PHE A 149 -13.40 -24.76 9.81
C PHE A 149 -14.39 -24.60 10.96
N TRP A 150 -14.75 -23.37 11.35
CA TRP A 150 -15.70 -23.15 12.44
C TRP A 150 -17.10 -23.66 12.12
N LEU A 151 -17.57 -23.49 10.88
CA LEU A 151 -18.86 -24.04 10.44
C LEU A 151 -18.88 -25.57 10.54
N LEU A 152 -17.77 -26.25 10.23
CA LEU A 152 -17.65 -27.70 10.40
C LEU A 152 -17.71 -28.09 11.88
N VAL A 153 -16.96 -27.39 12.75
CA VAL A 153 -16.97 -27.65 14.20
C VAL A 153 -18.37 -27.49 14.78
N PHE A 154 -19.08 -26.42 14.46
CA PHE A 154 -20.45 -26.21 14.95
C PHE A 154 -21.43 -27.28 14.48
N ARG A 155 -21.25 -27.84 13.28
CA ARG A 155 -22.05 -28.96 12.79
C ARG A 155 -21.76 -30.29 13.46
N LEU A 156 -20.56 -30.47 14.03
CA LEU A 156 -20.16 -31.72 14.69
C LEU A 156 -20.46 -31.72 16.20
N VAL A 157 -20.64 -30.54 16.80
CA VAL A 157 -20.83 -30.36 18.26
C VAL A 157 -22.28 -29.97 18.61
N GLY A 158 -23.10 -29.57 17.64
CA GLY A 158 -24.54 -29.32 17.80
C GLY A 158 -25.39 -30.48 17.30
#